data_AF-A0AA39M0H9-F1
#
_entry.id   AF-A0AA39M0H9-F1
#
_cell.length_a   1.000
_cell.length_b   1.000
_cell.length_c   1.000
_cell.angle_alpha   90.00
_cell.angle_beta   90.00
_cell.angle_gamma   90.00
#
_symmetry.space_group_name_H-M   'P 1'
#
loop_
_entity.id
_entity.type
_entity.pdbx_description
1 polymer ?
#
loop_
_entity_poly.entity_id
_entity_poly.type
_entity_poly.pdbx_seq_one_letter_code
_entity_poly.pdbx_strand_id
1 'polypeptide(L)' 'MPKFRTESDFDVVESLKALGVQRGFDDDADFGGIANQRMAINSLVHKLVTIEADEKGVTVAASSAFKLVPICGMMCG' A
#
# COMPACT_ATOMS: atom_id res chain seq x y z
N MET A 1 28.34 11.44 15.38
CA MET A 1 27.92 10.91 14.04
C MET A 1 26.81 11.77 13.42
N PRO A 2 26.74 11.85 12.08
CA PRO A 2 25.69 12.61 11.39
C PRO A 2 24.33 11.88 11.43
N LYS A 3 23.25 12.62 11.68
CA LYS A 3 21.87 12.13 11.70
C LYS A 3 21.22 12.44 10.35
N PHE A 4 20.65 11.44 9.70
CA PHE A 4 19.87 11.60 8.47
C PHE A 4 18.54 10.87 8.64
N ARG A 5 17.48 11.36 7.98
CA ARG A 5 16.17 10.69 7.92
C ARG A 5 15.74 10.65 6.46
N THR A 6 15.43 9.45 5.97
CA THR A 6 14.87 9.22 4.64
C THR A 6 13.48 8.65 4.80
N GLU A 7 12.53 9.25 4.08
CA GLU A 7 11.19 8.71 3.87
C GLU A 7 11.06 8.30 2.40
N SER A 8 10.41 7.17 2.12
CA SER A 8 10.14 6.72 0.76
C SER A 8 8.71 6.24 0.64
N ASP A 9 8.00 6.81 -0.33
CA ASP A 9 6.66 6.41 -0.76
C ASP A 9 6.79 5.62 -2.07
N PHE A 10 6.27 4.39 -2.09
CA PHE A 10 6.22 3.58 -3.30
C PHE A 10 4.77 3.38 -3.73
N ASP A 11 4.46 3.74 -4.98
CA ASP A 11 3.29 3.21 -5.68
C ASP A 11 3.66 1.83 -6.22
N VAL A 12 3.07 0.82 -5.59
CA VAL A 12 3.34 -0.60 -5.85
C VAL A 12 2.18 -1.29 -6.56
N VAL A 13 1.13 -0.54 -6.95
CA VAL A 13 -0.05 -1.12 -7.63
C VAL A 13 0.37 -1.81 -8.93
N GLU A 14 1.08 -1.10 -9.80
CA GLU A 14 1.51 -1.64 -11.10
C GLU A 14 2.51 -2.79 -10.94
N SER A 15 3.41 -2.70 -9.96
CA SER A 15 4.33 -3.79 -9.62
C SER A 15 3.59 -5.05 -9.16
N LEU A 16 2.56 -4.93 -8.33
CA LEU A 16 1.75 -6.06 -7.88
C LEU A 16 0.95 -6.69 -9.02
N LYS A 17 0.38 -5.87 -9.92
CA LYS A 17 -0.29 -6.37 -11.13
C LYS A 17 0.68 -7.15 -12.03
N ALA A 18 1.91 -6.64 -12.22
CA ALA A 18 2.95 -7.31 -12.98
C ALA A 18 3.38 -8.65 -12.35
N LEU A 19 3.32 -8.76 -11.03
CA LEU A 19 3.56 -10.00 -10.28
C LEU A 19 2.35 -10.97 -10.26
N GLY A 20 1.22 -10.60 -10.88
CA GLY A 20 0.03 -11.44 -11.02
C GLY A 20 -1.10 -11.16 -10.03
N VAL A 21 -0.98 -10.14 -9.18
CA VAL A 21 -2.07 -9.70 -8.29
C VAL A 21 -2.97 -8.74 -9.07
N GLN A 22 -3.92 -9.29 -9.82
CA GLN A 22 -4.82 -8.52 -10.70
C GLN A 22 -6.22 -8.38 -10.09
N ARG A 23 -6.87 -9.50 -9.77
CA ARG A 23 -8.26 -9.55 -9.26
C ARG A 23 -8.55 -8.63 -8.07
N GLY A 24 -7.57 -8.36 -7.21
CA GLY A 24 -7.77 -7.45 -6.07
C GLY A 24 -8.04 -5.99 -6.46
N PHE A 25 -7.71 -5.60 -7.70
CA PHE A 25 -7.87 -4.26 -8.26
C PHE A 25 -9.02 -4.15 -9.27
N ASP A 26 -9.64 -5.28 -9.65
CA ASP A 26 -10.68 -5.36 -10.68
C ASP A 26 -12.09 -5.46 -10.05
N ASP A 27 -13.12 -5.36 -10.88
CA ASP A 27 -14.53 -5.44 -10.45
C ASP A 27 -14.91 -6.84 -9.91
N ASP A 28 -14.11 -7.87 -10.23
CA ASP A 28 -14.27 -9.23 -9.74
C ASP A 28 -13.61 -9.47 -8.37
N ALA A 29 -13.03 -8.43 -7.76
CA ALA A 29 -12.44 -8.47 -6.42
C ALA A 29 -13.41 -9.08 -5.38
N ASP A 30 -12.90 -10.05 -4.63
CA ASP A 30 -13.63 -10.70 -3.54
C ASP A 30 -12.96 -10.42 -2.19
N PHE A 31 -13.50 -9.41 -1.49
CA PHE A 31 -13.16 -9.07 -0.12
C PHE A 31 -14.30 -9.41 0.86
N GLY A 32 -15.14 -10.41 0.52
CA GLY A 32 -16.30 -10.79 1.35
C GLY A 32 -15.96 -11.20 2.79
N GLY A 33 -14.73 -11.68 3.03
CA GLY A 33 -14.22 -11.98 4.37
C GLY A 33 -13.86 -10.76 5.23
N ILE A 34 -13.76 -9.57 4.62
CA ILE A 34 -13.41 -8.31 5.28
C ILE A 34 -14.65 -7.40 5.38
N ALA A 35 -15.51 -7.43 4.36
CA ALA A 35 -16.71 -6.61 4.35
C ALA A 35 -17.86 -7.23 3.53
N ASN A 36 -19.08 -6.89 3.91
CA ASN A 36 -20.30 -7.38 3.26
C ASN A 36 -20.62 -6.72 1.91
N GLN A 37 -19.89 -5.68 1.53
CA GLN A 37 -20.08 -4.95 0.27
C GLN A 37 -18.95 -5.28 -0.71
N ARG A 38 -19.26 -5.21 -2.01
CA ARG A 38 -18.28 -5.32 -3.09
C ARG A 38 -17.26 -4.18 -2.99
N MET A 39 -16.01 -4.52 -2.71
CA MET A 39 -14.89 -3.58 -2.63
C MET A 39 -13.81 -3.97 -3.63
N ALA A 40 -13.00 -3.00 -4.04
CA ALA A 40 -11.77 -3.23 -4.78
C ALA A 40 -10.63 -2.39 -4.17
N ILE A 41 -9.38 -2.79 -4.41
CA ILE A 41 -8.21 -2.00 -4.02
C ILE A 41 -8.10 -0.83 -4.98
N ASN A 42 -8.17 0.39 -4.46
CA ASN A 42 -7.95 1.61 -5.24
C ASN A 42 -6.48 2.03 -5.23
N SER A 43 -5.82 1.93 -4.08
CA SER A 43 -4.42 2.32 -3.95
C SER A 43 -3.72 1.55 -2.84
N LEU A 44 -2.40 1.39 -3.00
CA LEU A 44 -1.52 0.79 -2.01
C LEU A 44 -0.39 1.77 -1.70
N VAL A 45 -0.20 2.06 -0.42
CA VAL A 45 0.87 2.93 0.06
C VAL A 45 1.84 2.06 0.87
N HIS A 46 3.08 1.97 0.40
CA HIS A 46 4.18 1.41 1.17
C HIS A 46 5.12 2.55 1.59
N LYS A 47 5.16 2.83 2.90
CA LYS A 47 5.97 3.88 3.51
C LYS A 47 7.10 3.27 4.31
N LEU A 48 8.33 3.64 3.98
CA LEU A 48 9.49 3.46 4.85
C LEU A 48 9.75 4.81 5.52
N VAL A 49 9.56 4.91 6.84
CA VAL A 49 9.44 6.21 7.53
C VAL A 49 10.70 6.66 8.26
N THR A 50 11.67 5.80 8.54
CA THR A 50 12.90 6.27 9.21
C THR A 50 14.08 5.37 8.90
N ILE A 51 15.24 5.95 8.56
CA ILE A 51 16.56 5.32 8.69
C ILE A 51 17.34 6.24 9.61
N GLU A 52 17.17 6.09 10.92
CA GLU A 52 17.90 6.89 11.91
C GLU A 52 19.20 6.18 12.23
N ALA A 53 20.32 6.69 11.72
CA ALA A 53 21.65 6.19 12.03
C ALA A 53 22.29 7.03 13.14
N ASP A 54 22.64 6.39 14.27
CA ASP A 54 23.44 6.96 15.35
C ASP A 54 24.57 6.00 15.80
N GLU A 55 25.36 6.41 16.79
CA GLU A 55 26.49 5.63 17.33
C GLU A 55 26.06 4.31 18.01
N LYS A 56 24.75 4.11 18.22
CA LYS A 56 24.15 2.92 18.81
C LYS A 56 23.53 1.99 17.77
N GLY A 57 23.28 2.46 16.54
CA GLY A 57 22.81 1.62 15.43
C GLY A 57 21.92 2.35 14.43
N VAL A 58 21.21 1.57 13.60
CA VAL A 58 20.26 2.06 12.60
C VAL A 58 18.85 1.64 13.01
N THR A 59 17.94 2.61 13.18
CA THR A 59 16.52 2.35 13.41
C THR A 59 15.75 2.46 12.10
N VAL A 60 15.02 1.40 11.74
CA VAL A 60 14.19 1.35 10.53
C VAL A 60 12.72 1.10 10.86
N ALA A 61 11.82 1.93 10.34
CA ALA A 61 10.38 1.77 10.47
C ALA A 61 9.71 1.66 9.09
N ALA A 62 8.82 0.69 8.92
CA ALA A 62 8.08 0.42 7.70
C ALA A 62 6.58 0.27 7.99
N SER A 63 5.74 0.80 7.10
CA SER A 63 4.28 0.70 7.18
C SER A 63 3.70 0.45 5.78
N SER A 64 2.74 -0.47 5.69
CA SER A 64 2.01 -0.76 4.45
C SER A 64 0.52 -0.60 4.70
N ALA A 65 -0.18 0.08 3.79
CA ALA A 65 -1.62 0.29 3.90
C ALA A 65 -2.32 0.13 2.55
N PHE A 66 -3.43 -0.62 2.54
CA PHE A 66 -4.32 -0.78 1.39
C PHE A 66 -5.55 0.11 1.55
N LYS A 67 -5.93 0.81 0.49
CA LYS A 67 -7.18 1.57 0.43
C LYS A 67 -8.22 0.79 -0.37
N LEU A 68 -9.24 0.32 0.32
CA LEU A 68 -10.40 -0.35 -0.27
C LEU A 68 -11.51 0.69 -0.53
N VAL A 69 -12.12 0.64 -1.71
CA VAL A 69 -13.27 1.48 -2.07
C VAL A 69 -14.41 0.61 -2.62
N PRO A 70 -15.68 1.03 -2.46
CA PRO A 70 -16.81 0.33 -3.08
C PRO A 70 -16.71 0.38 -4.61
N ILE A 71 -16.96 -0.74 -5.27
CA ILE A 71 -16.86 -0.85 -6.75
C ILE A 71 -17.86 0.09 -7.45
N CYS A 72 -19.04 0.29 -6.86
CA CYS A 72 -20.04 1.27 -7.33
C CYS A 72 -19.51 2.72 -7.38
N GLY A 73 -18.48 3.06 -6.59
CA GLY A 73 -17.88 4.39 -6.59
C GLY A 73 -16.83 4.62 -7.68
N MET A 74 -16.38 3.57 -8.38
CA MET A 74 -15.25 3.66 -9.32
C MET A 74 -15.67 3.99 -10.77
N MET A 75 -16.96 3.81 -11.12
CA MET A 75 -17.52 4.03 -12.46
C MET A 75 -18.09 5.43 -12.73
N CYS A 76 -17.98 6.38 -11.80
CA CYS A 76 -18.55 7.73 -11.93
C CYS A 76 -17.54 8.82 -12.34
N GLY A 77 -16.38 8.47 -12.89
CA GLY A 77 -15.33 9.41 -13.33
C GLY A 77 -15.28 9.58 -14.84
#